data_AF-A0A9Q4ZKE5-F1
#
_entry.id   AF-A0A9Q4ZKE5-F1
#
_cell.length_a   1.000
_cell.length_b   1.000
_cell.length_c   1.000
_cell.angle_alpha   90.00
_cell.angle_beta   90.00
_cell.angle_gamma   90.00
#
_symmetry.space_group_name_H-M   'P 1'
#
loop_
_entity.id
_entity.type
_entity.pdbx_description
1 polymer ?
#
loop_
_entity_poly.entity_id
_entity_poly.type
_entity_poly.pdbx_seq_one_letter_code
_entity_poly.pdbx_strand_id
1 'polypeptide(L)'
;MSNLAIDQIERARTYVVERNIDIAAARPAFISQYPQLARAPRESIDFTIIGTIGIWLNVRAPWTTDSVAEQLANQSGAFPWNGPVGNGFTVAEYQNRFREMAREHLFTWRQLGLITEEG
;
A
#
# COMPACT_ATOMS: atom_id res chain seq x y z
N MET A 1 17.53 -14.53 11.89
CA MET A 1 16.20 -14.44 11.27
C MET A 1 16.02 -12.99 10.88
N SER A 2 16.08 -12.65 9.59
CA SER A 2 15.78 -11.28 9.17
C SER A 2 14.32 -11.01 9.48
N ASN A 3 14.06 -9.90 10.16
CA ASN A 3 12.70 -9.53 10.51
C ASN A 3 12.17 -8.81 9.27
N LEU A 4 11.65 -9.59 8.30
CA LEU A 4 11.30 -9.11 6.95
C LEU A 4 10.55 -7.77 6.99
N ALA A 5 9.64 -7.57 7.95
CA ALA A 5 8.91 -6.32 8.15
C ALA A 5 9.79 -5.12 8.55
N ILE A 6 10.83 -5.33 9.35
CA ILE A 6 11.80 -4.28 9.73
C ILE A 6 12.63 -3.89 8.52
N ASP A 7 13.19 -4.87 7.79
CA ASP A 7 13.99 -4.63 6.58
C ASP A 7 13.19 -3.85 5.52
N GLN A 8 11.89 -4.13 5.42
CA GLN A 8 10.95 -3.45 4.52
C GLN A 8 10.74 -1.99 4.90
N ILE A 9 10.56 -1.70 6.19
CA ILE A 9 10.40 -0.34 6.70
C ILE A 9 11.71 0.44 6.51
N GLU A 10 12.86 -0.18 6.80
CA GLU A 10 14.16 0.44 6.58
C GLU A 10 14.40 0.76 5.11
N ARG A 11 14.09 -0.19 4.21
CA ARG A 11 14.19 0.05 2.76
C ARG A 11 13.28 1.18 2.29
N ALA A 12 12.04 1.25 2.81
CA ALA A 12 11.13 2.35 2.50
C ALA A 12 11.65 3.70 3.00
N ARG A 13 12.23 3.76 4.20
CA ARG A 13 12.86 4.97 4.76
C ARG A 13 14.04 5.41 3.92
N THR A 14 14.93 4.50 3.55
CA THR A 14 16.07 4.78 2.67
C THR A 14 15.58 5.34 1.34
N TYR A 15 14.57 4.72 0.73
CA TYR A 15 13.99 5.18 -0.53
C TYR A 15 13.42 6.60 -0.44
N VAL A 16 12.70 6.92 0.64
CA VAL A 16 12.16 8.27 0.89
C VAL A 16 13.27 9.32 0.89
N VAL A 17 14.38 9.03 1.57
CA VAL A 17 15.54 9.93 1.64
C VAL A 17 16.22 10.05 0.27
N GLU A 18 16.52 8.94 -0.39
CA GLU A 18 17.21 8.91 -1.69
C GLU A 18 16.42 9.64 -2.79
N ARG A 19 15.10 9.55 -2.76
CA ARG A 19 14.21 10.20 -3.73
C ARG A 19 13.74 11.58 -3.30
N ASN A 20 14.19 12.08 -2.15
CA ASN A 20 13.78 13.36 -1.58
C ASN A 20 12.24 13.51 -1.53
N ILE A 21 11.54 12.44 -1.12
CA ILE A 21 10.08 12.46 -0.98
C ILE A 21 9.75 13.28 0.26
N ASP A 22 9.07 14.41 0.05
CA ASP A 22 8.61 15.25 1.15
C ASP A 22 7.35 14.66 1.80
N ILE A 23 7.56 13.84 2.83
CA ILE A 23 6.49 13.24 3.63
C ILE A 23 5.60 14.32 4.26
N ALA A 24 6.18 15.45 4.68
CA ALA A 24 5.41 16.53 5.30
C ALA A 24 4.45 17.18 4.29
N ALA A 25 4.89 17.37 3.04
CA ALA A 25 4.03 17.84 1.95
C ALA A 25 2.95 16.82 1.57
N ALA A 26 3.21 15.52 1.72
CA ALA A 26 2.24 14.47 1.42
C ALA A 26 1.12 14.32 2.48
N ARG A 27 1.37 14.74 3.74
CA ARG A 27 0.40 14.56 4.85
C ARG A 27 -1.00 15.10 4.57
N PRO A 28 -1.22 16.33 4.07
CA PRO A 28 -2.57 16.85 3.90
C PRO A 28 -3.38 16.02 2.89
N ALA A 29 -2.77 15.61 1.79
CA ALA A 29 -3.40 14.72 0.81
C ALA A 29 -3.72 13.35 1.43
N PHE A 30 -2.78 12.80 2.21
CA PHE A 30 -2.96 11.52 2.90
C PHE A 30 -4.12 11.57 3.93
N ILE A 31 -4.21 12.65 4.72
CA ILE A 31 -5.31 12.86 5.67
C ILE A 31 -6.63 13.05 4.95
N SER A 32 -6.66 13.74 3.80
CA SER A 32 -7.87 13.90 3.01
C SER A 32 -8.43 12.56 2.52
N GLN A 33 -7.54 11.60 2.20
CA GLN A 33 -7.92 10.26 1.77
C GLN A 33 -8.27 9.34 2.94
N TYR A 34 -7.62 9.52 4.09
CA TYR A 34 -7.85 8.77 5.31
C TYR A 34 -8.27 9.72 6.45
N PRO A 35 -9.51 10.25 6.44
CA PRO A 35 -9.96 11.26 7.41
C PRO A 35 -9.85 10.82 8.86
N GLN A 36 -9.90 9.52 9.13
CA GLN A 36 -9.69 8.94 10.46
C GLN A 36 -8.32 9.27 11.05
N LEU A 37 -7.32 9.55 10.22
CA LEU A 37 -5.97 9.93 10.64
C LEU A 37 -5.85 11.42 10.98
N ALA A 38 -6.88 12.25 10.74
CA ALA A 38 -6.82 13.69 11.02
C ALA A 38 -6.53 14.03 12.49
N ARG A 39 -6.84 13.11 13.42
CA ARG A 39 -6.59 13.24 14.86
C ARG A 39 -5.40 12.41 15.35
N ALA A 40 -4.72 11.68 14.46
CA ALA A 40 -3.58 10.87 14.82
C ALA A 40 -2.33 11.76 15.07
N PRO A 41 -1.39 11.33 15.93
CA PRO A 41 -0.09 11.98 16.03
C PRO A 41 0.62 12.05 14.68
N ARG A 42 1.40 13.10 14.45
CA ARG A 42 2.09 13.33 13.16
C ARG A 42 3.00 12.16 12.80
N GLU A 43 3.68 11.62 13.79
CA GLU A 43 4.58 10.49 13.65
C GLU A 43 3.82 9.27 13.12
N SER A 44 2.61 9.00 13.64
CA SER A 44 1.77 7.89 13.18
C SER A 44 1.37 8.02 11.71
N ILE A 45 1.08 9.24 11.26
CA ILE A 45 0.77 9.52 9.86
C ILE A 45 2.01 9.27 8.99
N ASP A 46 3.17 9.76 9.40
CA ASP A 46 4.44 9.54 8.69
C ASP A 46 4.80 8.05 8.59
N PHE A 47 4.63 7.31 9.70
CA PHE A 47 4.81 5.87 9.73
C PHE A 47 3.87 5.16 8.74
N THR A 48 2.64 5.62 8.62
CA THR A 48 1.66 5.03 7.70
C THR A 48 2.04 5.32 6.25
N ILE A 49 2.44 6.55 5.92
CA ILE A 49 2.94 6.91 4.59
C ILE A 49 4.17 6.06 4.21
N ILE A 50 5.14 5.93 5.12
CA ILE A 50 6.33 5.08 4.92
C ILE A 50 5.91 3.62 4.73
N GLY A 51 4.95 3.13 5.51
CA GLY A 51 4.39 1.78 5.34
C GLY A 51 3.79 1.58 3.95
N THR A 52 3.03 2.55 3.44
CA THR A 52 2.47 2.51 2.09
C THR A 52 3.55 2.49 1.00
N ILE A 53 4.65 3.20 1.18
CA ILE A 53 5.83 3.13 0.29
C ILE A 53 6.49 1.74 0.37
N GLY A 54 6.57 1.16 1.57
CA GLY A 54 7.03 -0.22 1.76
C GLY A 54 6.21 -1.22 0.96
N ILE A 55 4.88 -1.13 1.01
CA ILE A 55 3.99 -1.99 0.20
C ILE A 55 4.28 -1.80 -1.29
N TRP A 56 4.36 -0.55 -1.76
CA TRP A 56 4.68 -0.24 -3.16
C TRP A 56 5.97 -0.90 -3.65
N LEU A 57 7.04 -0.85 -2.85
CA LEU A 57 8.35 -1.42 -3.19
C LEU A 57 8.32 -2.94 -3.44
N ASN A 58 7.23 -3.63 -3.07
CA ASN A 58 7.06 -5.07 -3.27
C ASN A 58 6.05 -5.41 -4.37
N VAL A 59 5.38 -4.40 -4.92
CA VAL A 59 4.38 -4.58 -5.95
C VAL A 59 5.03 -4.23 -7.29
N ARG A 60 5.03 -5.20 -8.20
CA ARG A 60 5.62 -5.07 -9.52
C ARG A 60 4.59 -4.56 -10.52
N ALA A 61 5.08 -3.85 -11.53
CA ALA A 61 4.29 -3.46 -12.68
C ALA A 61 3.74 -4.72 -13.40
N PRO A 62 2.59 -4.63 -14.10
CA PRO A 62 1.79 -3.41 -14.32
C PRO A 62 1.08 -2.94 -13.04
N TRP A 63 0.78 -1.65 -12.93
CA TRP A 63 0.14 -1.07 -11.74
C TRP A 63 -1.36 -0.82 -11.95
N THR A 64 -2.04 -1.83 -12.49
CA THR A 64 -3.50 -1.82 -12.62
C THR A 64 -4.17 -2.28 -11.32
N THR A 65 -5.45 -1.95 -11.16
CA THR A 65 -6.19 -2.38 -9.97
C THR A 65 -6.16 -3.90 -9.79
N ASP A 66 -6.35 -4.67 -10.87
CA ASP A 66 -6.37 -6.14 -10.76
C ASP A 66 -4.98 -6.74 -10.50
N SER A 67 -3.92 -6.24 -11.16
CA SER A 67 -2.57 -6.77 -10.94
C SER A 67 -2.05 -6.49 -9.53
N VAL A 68 -2.37 -5.32 -8.98
CA VAL A 68 -2.02 -4.97 -7.60
C VAL A 68 -2.88 -5.76 -6.62
N ALA A 69 -4.18 -5.89 -6.86
CA ALA A 69 -5.08 -6.66 -6.00
C ALA A 69 -4.65 -8.13 -5.89
N GLU A 70 -4.29 -8.75 -7.01
CA GLU A 70 -3.76 -10.12 -7.05
C GLU A 70 -2.46 -10.25 -6.25
N GLN A 71 -1.52 -9.32 -6.45
CA GLN A 71 -0.25 -9.34 -5.71
C GLN A 71 -0.45 -9.16 -4.21
N LEU A 72 -1.30 -8.22 -3.79
CA LEU A 72 -1.62 -8.00 -2.37
C LEU A 72 -2.31 -9.22 -1.75
N ALA A 73 -3.26 -9.83 -2.46
CA ALA A 73 -3.94 -11.04 -1.99
C ALA A 73 -2.95 -12.19 -1.78
N ASN A 74 -2.07 -12.43 -2.75
CA ASN A 74 -1.07 -13.49 -2.67
C ASN A 74 0.01 -13.21 -1.61
N GLN A 75 0.33 -11.94 -1.34
CA GLN A 75 1.27 -11.54 -0.29
C GLN A 75 0.65 -11.61 1.12
N SER A 76 -0.68 -11.47 1.25
CA SER A 76 -1.35 -11.51 2.55
C SER A 76 -1.19 -12.85 3.28
N GLY A 77 -0.89 -13.93 2.55
CA GLY A 77 -0.79 -15.29 3.09
C GLY A 77 -2.11 -15.88 3.57
N ALA A 78 -3.23 -15.14 3.47
CA ALA A 78 -4.53 -15.60 3.92
C ALA A 78 -5.13 -16.63 2.96
N PHE A 79 -5.32 -16.24 1.69
CA PHE A 79 -5.80 -17.12 0.63
C PHE A 79 -5.21 -16.70 -0.73
N PRO A 80 -4.98 -17.63 -1.67
CA PRO A 80 -4.58 -17.27 -3.03
C PRO A 80 -5.68 -16.47 -3.72
N TRP A 81 -5.32 -15.60 -4.67
CA TRP A 81 -6.27 -14.77 -5.44
C TRP A 81 -7.45 -15.55 -6.05
N ASN A 82 -7.18 -16.71 -6.64
CA ASN A 82 -8.17 -17.63 -7.21
C ASN A 82 -8.42 -18.86 -6.32
N GLY A 83 -7.98 -18.83 -5.07
CA GLY A 83 -8.03 -19.96 -4.16
C GLY A 83 -9.36 -20.10 -3.42
N PRO A 84 -9.55 -21.24 -2.73
CA PRO A 84 -10.65 -21.36 -1.78
C PRO A 84 -10.49 -20.30 -0.69
N VAL A 85 -11.59 -19.62 -0.36
CA VAL A 85 -11.61 -18.58 0.68
C VAL A 85 -12.30 -19.13 1.93
N GLY A 86 -11.75 -18.83 3.11
CA GLY A 86 -12.32 -19.22 4.40
C GLY A 86 -13.37 -18.21 4.91
N ASN A 87 -13.96 -18.53 6.07
CA ASN A 87 -14.82 -17.62 6.85
C ASN A 87 -16.12 -17.15 6.14
N GLY A 88 -16.66 -17.92 5.20
CA GLY A 88 -17.99 -17.67 4.62
C GLY A 88 -18.04 -16.61 3.52
N PHE A 89 -16.90 -16.11 3.05
CA PHE A 89 -16.85 -15.27 1.85
C PHE A 89 -16.94 -16.10 0.58
N THR A 90 -17.41 -15.49 -0.50
CA THR A 90 -17.19 -15.96 -1.86
C THR A 90 -15.85 -15.46 -2.38
N VAL A 91 -15.28 -16.16 -3.37
CA VAL A 91 -14.05 -15.73 -4.06
C VAL A 91 -14.22 -14.31 -4.63
N ALA A 92 -15.40 -13.99 -5.16
CA ALA A 92 -15.70 -12.67 -5.71
C ALA A 92 -15.65 -11.56 -4.64
N GLU A 93 -16.22 -11.80 -3.46
CA GLU A 93 -16.17 -10.84 -2.34
C GLU A 93 -14.75 -10.64 -1.83
N TYR A 94 -13.99 -11.72 -1.70
CA TYR A 94 -12.58 -11.66 -1.31
C TYR A 94 -11.76 -10.82 -2.30
N GLN A 95 -11.87 -11.11 -3.60
CA GLN A 95 -11.17 -10.36 -4.65
C GLN A 95 -11.60 -8.89 -4.66
N ASN A 96 -12.89 -8.59 -4.46
CA ASN A 96 -13.37 -7.21 -4.42
C ASN A 96 -12.75 -6.40 -3.29
N ARG A 97 -12.55 -6.98 -2.10
CA ARG A 97 -11.86 -6.30 -0.99
C ARG A 97 -10.41 -5.95 -1.35
N PHE A 98 -9.70 -6.86 -2.01
CA PHE A 98 -8.35 -6.58 -2.49
C PHE A 98 -8.32 -5.57 -3.63
N ARG A 99 -9.34 -5.51 -4.50
CA ARG A 99 -9.46 -4.44 -5.52
C ARG A 99 -9.69 -3.08 -4.88
N GLU A 100 -10.51 -2.98 -3.84
CA GLU A 100 -10.70 -1.75 -3.08
C GLU A 100 -9.38 -1.29 -2.46
N MET A 101 -8.70 -2.19 -1.75
CA MET A 101 -7.37 -1.92 -1.18
C MET A 101 -6.34 -1.51 -2.25
N ALA A 102 -6.33 -2.19 -3.40
CA ALA A 102 -5.44 -1.86 -4.51
C ALA A 102 -5.71 -0.47 -5.08
N ARG A 103 -6.98 -0.05 -5.21
CA ARG A 103 -7.33 1.31 -5.68
C ARG A 103 -6.82 2.37 -4.71
N GLU A 104 -7.00 2.16 -3.41
CA GLU A 104 -6.52 3.07 -2.37
C GLU A 104 -4.99 3.21 -2.41
N HIS A 105 -4.29 2.09 -2.53
CA HIS A 105 -2.83 2.07 -2.65
C HIS A 105 -2.36 2.77 -3.92
N LEU A 106 -2.91 2.42 -5.08
CA LEU A 106 -2.56 3.04 -6.36
C LEU A 106 -2.78 4.55 -6.36
N PHE A 107 -3.91 5.01 -5.81
CA PHE A 107 -4.18 6.43 -5.66
C PHE A 107 -3.10 7.10 -4.78
N THR A 108 -2.79 6.50 -3.63
CA THR A 108 -1.77 7.02 -2.71
C THR A 108 -0.40 7.08 -3.37
N TRP A 109 0.00 6.03 -4.07
CA TRP A 109 1.29 5.94 -4.75
C TRP A 109 1.42 6.99 -5.87
N ARG A 110 0.33 7.31 -6.58
CA ARG A 110 0.29 8.42 -7.55
C ARG A 110 0.45 9.77 -6.87
N GLN A 111 -0.25 10.02 -5.77
CA GLN A 111 -0.10 11.27 -5.00
C GLN A 111 1.32 11.47 -4.48
N LEU A 112 2.01 10.38 -4.12
CA LEU A 112 3.41 10.37 -3.72
C LEU A 112 4.40 10.42 -4.89
N GLY A 113 3.93 10.43 -6.14
CA GLY A 113 4.77 10.43 -7.34
C GLY A 113 5.57 9.13 -7.55
N LEU A 114 5.16 8.03 -6.92
CA LEU A 114 5.86 6.73 -7.00
C LEU A 114 5.56 5.98 -8.30
N ILE A 115 4.38 6.20 -8.86
CA ILE A 115 3.93 5.65 -10.13
C ILE A 115 3.35 6.78 -10.99
N THR A 116 3.59 6.72 -12.30
CA THR A 116 3.04 7.68 -13.26
C THR A 116 1.63 7.26 -13.68
N GLU A 117 0.83 8.19 -14.22
CA GLU A 117 -0.55 7.90 -14.67
C GLU A 117 -0.63 6.88 -15.82
N GLU A 118 0.50 6.62 -16.50
CA GLU A 118 0.61 5.69 -17.64
C GLU A 118 1.04 4.26 -17.27
N GLY A 119 1.08 3.95 -15.96
CA GLY A 119 1.52 2.65 -15.43
C GLY A 119 0.45 1.57 -15.34
#